data_AF-A0A2E6C0X6-F1
#
_entry.id   AF-A0A2E6C0X6-F1
#
_cell.length_a   1.000
_cell.length_b   1.000
_cell.length_c   1.000
_cell.angle_alpha   90.00
_cell.angle_beta   90.00
_cell.angle_gamma   90.00
#
_symmetry.space_group_name_H-M   'P 1'
#
loop_
_entity.id
_entity.type
_entity.pdbx_description
1 polymer ?
#
loop_
_entity_poly.entity_id
_entity_poly.type
_entity_poly.pdbx_seq_one_letter_code
_entity_poly.pdbx_strand_id
1 'polypeptide(L)'
;MATLAFLSALAMFLSPLVEKGKWLPTITAILAFLAFVQSPFEGIHQSGGSALIIVTAMCGMIQYHIYNGVNKKYLNGFGGAVTFVLLLAMYPESGINETVNEYTTTEGVIAIFESILAGIVLAQLMYNSINFDAKNSIGILLILVSLGLLSNLVSYSGLFVIIISLCFIGFLPFLEERITPKIGSGKGRANALAISTLIGIILIFAITYASLSSVNRIGDGNGAIAVALWLTVAVTAIGLIGMLLPLFGFDEHPRPEAWGWRFGLSVSPILISLQTDLSGHLLLGIALAILISVSSPLVLEKGQQKAAQ
;
A
#
# COMPACT_ATOMS: atom_id res chain seq x y z
N MET A 1 -20.88 -16.11 -0.87
CA MET A 1 -19.46 -16.43 -1.13
C MET A 1 -18.51 -15.28 -0.77
N ALA A 2 -18.84 -14.01 -1.04
CA ALA A 2 -17.98 -12.86 -0.69
C ALA A 2 -17.59 -12.80 0.81
N THR A 3 -18.53 -13.06 1.73
CA THR A 3 -18.24 -13.14 3.18
C THR A 3 -17.23 -14.24 3.52
N LEU A 4 -17.23 -15.36 2.79
CA LEU A 4 -16.26 -16.42 2.98
C LEU A 4 -14.88 -16.01 2.45
N ALA A 5 -14.83 -15.31 1.31
CA ALA A 5 -13.58 -14.72 0.81
C ALA A 5 -13.00 -13.73 1.83
N PHE A 6 -13.85 -12.93 2.47
CA PHE A 6 -13.48 -12.01 3.53
C PHE A 6 -12.92 -12.72 4.77
N LEU A 7 -13.62 -13.75 5.27
CA LEU A 7 -13.12 -14.57 6.40
C LEU A 7 -11.82 -15.30 6.04
N SER A 8 -11.67 -15.74 4.79
CA SER A 8 -10.42 -16.35 4.30
C SER A 8 -9.27 -15.34 4.24
N ALA A 9 -9.53 -14.09 3.83
CA ALA A 9 -8.54 -13.01 3.87
C ALA A 9 -8.10 -12.69 5.31
N LEU A 10 -9.04 -12.68 6.26
CA LEU A 10 -8.72 -12.53 7.69
C LEU A 10 -7.89 -13.71 8.21
N ALA A 11 -8.24 -14.95 7.83
CA ALA A 11 -7.46 -16.14 8.18
C ALA A 11 -6.05 -16.09 7.57
N MET A 12 -5.91 -15.60 6.34
CA MET A 12 -4.63 -15.37 5.68
C MET A 12 -3.79 -14.33 6.44
N PHE A 13 -4.41 -13.21 6.86
CA PHE A 13 -3.77 -12.18 7.68
C PHE A 13 -3.27 -12.71 9.03
N LEU A 14 -4.05 -13.55 9.71
CA LEU A 14 -3.69 -14.13 11.01
C LEU A 14 -2.75 -15.34 10.90
N SER A 15 -2.60 -15.90 9.69
CA SER A 15 -1.76 -17.09 9.48
C SER A 15 -0.31 -16.97 9.90
N PRO A 16 0.37 -15.80 9.96
CA PRO A 16 1.73 -15.71 10.49
C PRO A 16 1.85 -16.14 11.97
N LEU A 17 0.75 -16.06 12.74
CA LEU A 17 0.68 -16.51 14.13
C LEU A 17 0.63 -18.04 14.25
N VAL A 18 0.42 -18.74 13.14
CA VAL A 18 0.27 -20.20 13.08
C VAL A 18 1.30 -20.75 12.07
N GLU A 19 1.93 -21.89 12.35
CA GLU A 19 2.97 -22.41 11.44
C GLU A 19 2.42 -22.97 10.11
N LYS A 20 1.10 -23.15 10.02
CA LYS A 20 0.39 -23.77 8.88
C LYS A 20 -0.27 -22.72 7.99
N GLY A 21 -0.61 -23.10 6.74
CA GLY A 21 -1.44 -22.26 5.86
C GLY A 21 -0.77 -21.71 4.59
N LYS A 22 0.20 -22.43 4.01
CA LYS A 22 0.81 -22.04 2.71
C LYS A 22 -0.20 -21.93 1.55
N TRP A 23 -1.37 -22.56 1.67
CA TRP A 23 -2.44 -22.65 0.67
C TRP A 23 -3.59 -21.65 0.89
N LEU A 24 -3.53 -20.84 1.97
CA LEU A 24 -4.58 -19.85 2.27
C LEU A 24 -4.81 -18.84 1.15
N PRO A 25 -3.78 -18.32 0.44
CA PRO A 25 -4.02 -17.43 -0.71
C PRO A 25 -4.83 -18.13 -1.81
N THR A 26 -4.58 -19.42 -2.08
CA THR A 26 -5.36 -20.19 -3.06
C THR A 26 -6.83 -20.27 -2.67
N ILE A 27 -7.13 -20.52 -1.39
CA ILE A 27 -8.51 -20.59 -0.89
C ILE A 27 -9.20 -19.23 -1.07
N THR A 28 -8.53 -18.14 -0.68
CA THR A 28 -9.06 -16.78 -0.83
C THR A 28 -9.31 -16.45 -2.30
N ALA A 29 -8.40 -16.80 -3.20
CA ALA A 29 -8.56 -16.61 -4.64
C ALA A 29 -9.78 -17.36 -5.20
N ILE A 30 -9.94 -18.65 -4.85
CA ILE A 30 -11.07 -19.46 -5.31
C ILE A 30 -12.39 -18.89 -4.79
N LEU A 31 -12.44 -18.50 -3.51
CA LEU A 31 -13.66 -17.94 -2.92
C LEU A 31 -14.04 -16.59 -3.53
N ALA A 32 -13.05 -15.73 -3.81
CA ALA A 32 -13.27 -14.45 -4.48
C ALA A 32 -13.75 -14.66 -5.93
N PHE A 33 -13.13 -15.58 -6.66
CA PHE A 33 -13.52 -15.92 -8.03
C PHE A 33 -14.95 -16.50 -8.08
N LEU A 34 -15.27 -17.45 -7.22
CA LEU A 34 -16.61 -18.02 -7.12
C LEU A 34 -17.65 -16.97 -6.73
N ALA A 35 -17.30 -16.02 -5.86
CA ALA A 35 -18.18 -14.90 -5.54
C ALA A 35 -18.47 -14.02 -6.76
N PHE A 36 -17.46 -13.78 -7.61
CA PHE A 36 -17.63 -13.02 -8.84
C PHE A 36 -18.49 -13.77 -9.87
N VAL A 37 -18.22 -15.07 -10.08
CA VAL A 37 -19.01 -15.89 -11.02
C VAL A 37 -20.48 -16.00 -10.62
N GLN A 38 -20.78 -15.92 -9.32
CA GLN A 38 -22.16 -15.89 -8.81
C GLN A 38 -22.82 -14.51 -8.90
N SER A 39 -22.06 -13.45 -9.18
CA SER A 39 -22.58 -12.10 -9.32
C SER A 39 -22.91 -11.77 -10.79
N PRO A 40 -23.81 -10.80 -11.05
CA PRO A 40 -24.04 -10.32 -12.40
C PRO A 40 -22.73 -9.85 -13.05
N PHE A 41 -22.52 -10.22 -14.31
CA PHE A 41 -21.28 -9.91 -15.04
C PHE A 41 -21.00 -8.40 -15.12
N GLU A 42 -22.06 -7.59 -15.25
CA GLU A 42 -22.00 -6.11 -15.24
C GLU A 42 -21.38 -5.55 -13.96
N GLY A 43 -21.40 -6.33 -12.88
CA GLY A 43 -20.76 -6.01 -11.61
C GLY A 43 -19.27 -5.72 -11.70
N ILE A 44 -18.58 -6.16 -12.76
CA ILE A 44 -17.17 -5.83 -12.98
C ILE A 44 -16.91 -4.32 -13.11
N HIS A 45 -17.90 -3.57 -13.63
CA HIS A 45 -17.81 -2.12 -13.77
C HIS A 45 -18.07 -1.38 -12.45
N GLN A 46 -18.41 -2.12 -11.38
CA GLN A 46 -18.55 -1.61 -10.03
C GLN A 46 -17.30 -1.93 -9.20
N SER A 47 -17.07 -1.14 -8.16
CA SER A 47 -15.94 -1.35 -7.25
C SER A 47 -15.96 -2.75 -6.61
N GLY A 48 -17.14 -3.30 -6.32
CA GLY A 48 -17.27 -4.60 -5.69
C GLY A 48 -16.86 -5.78 -6.59
N GLY A 49 -17.33 -5.80 -7.85
CA GLY A 49 -16.98 -6.88 -8.77
C GLY A 49 -15.52 -6.81 -9.23
N SER A 50 -15.02 -5.62 -9.52
CA SER A 50 -13.58 -5.42 -9.82
C SER A 50 -12.69 -5.85 -8.66
N ALA A 51 -13.05 -5.53 -7.41
CA ALA A 51 -12.29 -5.96 -6.24
C ALA A 51 -12.17 -7.49 -6.12
N LEU A 52 -13.22 -8.24 -6.44
CA LEU A 52 -13.17 -9.71 -6.40
C LEU A 52 -12.17 -10.28 -7.42
N ILE A 53 -12.10 -9.72 -8.63
CA ILE A 53 -11.14 -10.14 -9.65
C ILE A 53 -9.71 -9.71 -9.27
N ILE A 54 -9.54 -8.49 -8.77
CA ILE A 54 -8.24 -7.98 -8.27
C ILE A 54 -7.71 -8.92 -7.17
N VAL A 55 -8.54 -9.25 -6.19
CA VAL A 55 -8.18 -10.15 -5.09
C VAL A 55 -7.84 -11.55 -5.60
N THR A 56 -8.61 -12.06 -6.56
CA THR A 56 -8.33 -13.35 -7.19
C THR A 56 -6.94 -13.38 -7.83
N ALA A 57 -6.64 -12.40 -8.68
CA ALA A 57 -5.35 -12.30 -9.37
C ALA A 57 -4.19 -12.07 -8.39
N MET A 58 -4.38 -11.18 -7.41
CA MET A 58 -3.39 -10.87 -6.40
C MET A 58 -3.05 -12.09 -5.54
N CYS A 59 -4.06 -12.79 -5.00
CA CYS A 59 -3.86 -13.98 -4.19
C CYS A 59 -3.25 -15.14 -5.00
N GLY A 60 -3.61 -15.28 -6.29
CA GLY A 60 -2.98 -16.23 -7.20
C GLY A 60 -1.48 -15.96 -7.39
N MET A 61 -1.09 -14.71 -7.61
CA MET A 61 0.32 -14.32 -7.73
C MET A 61 1.09 -14.45 -6.41
N ILE A 62 0.47 -14.08 -5.27
CA ILE A 62 1.05 -14.32 -3.94
C ILE A 62 1.33 -15.81 -3.73
N GLN A 63 0.37 -16.68 -4.09
CA GLN A 63 0.54 -18.12 -3.99
C GLN A 63 1.71 -18.61 -4.84
N TYR A 64 1.84 -18.12 -6.07
CA TYR A 64 2.94 -18.44 -6.97
C TYR A 64 4.30 -18.11 -6.35
N HIS A 65 4.46 -16.92 -5.77
CA HIS A 65 5.70 -16.53 -5.09
C HIS A 65 6.00 -17.39 -3.85
N ILE A 66 4.97 -17.77 -3.07
CA ILE A 66 5.15 -18.67 -1.92
C ILE A 66 5.63 -20.06 -2.36
N TYR A 67 5.12 -20.59 -3.47
CA TYR A 67 5.59 -21.88 -4.00
C TYR A 67 7.04 -21.81 -4.52
N ASN A 68 7.46 -20.66 -5.02
CA ASN A 68 8.85 -20.40 -5.42
C ASN A 68 9.81 -20.13 -4.25
N GLY A 69 9.37 -20.33 -3.01
CA GLY A 69 10.23 -20.29 -1.82
C GLY A 69 10.33 -18.94 -1.11
N VAL A 70 9.53 -17.94 -1.52
CA VAL A 70 9.48 -16.63 -0.85
C VAL A 70 8.85 -16.75 0.54
N ASN A 71 9.20 -15.83 1.46
CA ASN A 71 8.75 -15.84 2.85
C ASN A 71 7.22 -15.88 2.97
N LYS A 72 6.69 -17.06 3.30
CA LYS A 72 5.24 -17.30 3.46
C LYS A 72 4.60 -16.43 4.54
N LYS A 73 5.31 -16.14 5.64
CA LYS A 73 4.72 -15.42 6.78
C LYS A 73 4.47 -13.97 6.38
N TYR A 74 5.42 -13.36 5.69
CA TYR A 74 5.26 -12.01 5.18
C TYR A 74 4.16 -11.94 4.12
N LEU A 75 4.24 -12.77 3.08
CA LEU A 75 3.30 -12.71 1.96
C LEU A 75 1.86 -13.08 2.37
N ASN A 76 1.67 -14.07 3.25
CA ASN A 76 0.34 -14.35 3.78
C ASN A 76 -0.14 -13.25 4.72
N GLY A 77 0.68 -12.83 5.69
CA GLY A 77 0.27 -11.81 6.65
C GLY A 77 -0.07 -10.49 5.97
N PHE A 78 0.92 -9.90 5.31
CA PHE A 78 0.74 -8.61 4.66
C PHE A 78 -0.25 -8.70 3.49
N GLY A 79 -0.22 -9.79 2.71
CA GLY A 79 -1.13 -9.98 1.58
C GLY A 79 -2.57 -10.18 2.04
N GLY A 80 -2.76 -10.89 3.14
CA GLY A 80 -4.06 -11.06 3.79
C GLY A 80 -4.60 -9.73 4.30
N ALA A 81 -3.75 -8.89 4.92
CA ALA A 81 -4.13 -7.55 5.36
C ALA A 81 -4.59 -6.67 4.20
N VAL A 82 -3.81 -6.60 3.11
CA VAL A 82 -4.16 -5.82 1.92
C VAL A 82 -5.44 -6.36 1.26
N THR A 83 -5.57 -7.69 1.15
CA THR A 83 -6.79 -8.34 0.62
C THR A 83 -8.01 -7.98 1.47
N PHE A 84 -7.87 -8.04 2.78
CA PHE A 84 -8.93 -7.72 3.73
C PHE A 84 -9.37 -6.27 3.59
N VAL A 85 -8.43 -5.33 3.50
CA VAL A 85 -8.72 -3.91 3.29
C VAL A 85 -9.36 -3.66 1.92
N LEU A 86 -8.86 -4.29 0.85
CA LEU A 86 -9.47 -4.18 -0.48
C LEU A 86 -10.93 -4.60 -0.47
N LEU A 87 -11.24 -5.75 0.14
CA LEU A 87 -12.61 -6.23 0.24
C LEU A 87 -13.49 -5.29 1.08
N LEU A 88 -12.98 -4.71 2.18
CA LEU A 88 -13.76 -3.73 2.97
C LEU A 88 -13.96 -2.40 2.26
N ALA A 89 -12.91 -1.89 1.62
CA ALA A 89 -12.92 -0.57 1.02
C ALA A 89 -13.70 -0.53 -0.31
N MET A 90 -13.75 -1.64 -1.05
CA MET A 90 -14.31 -1.68 -2.39
C MET A 90 -15.59 -2.49 -2.54
N TYR A 91 -15.87 -3.47 -1.66
CA TYR A 91 -17.12 -4.23 -1.73
C TYR A 91 -18.25 -3.45 -1.04
N PRO A 92 -19.27 -2.96 -1.78
CA PRO A 92 -20.26 -2.05 -1.22
C PRO A 92 -21.17 -2.72 -0.16
N GLU A 93 -21.64 -1.92 0.82
CA GLU A 93 -22.60 -2.35 1.87
C GLU A 93 -23.95 -2.84 1.31
N SER A 94 -24.30 -2.39 0.09
CA SER A 94 -25.36 -2.96 -0.73
C SER A 94 -24.69 -3.67 -1.90
N GLY A 95 -24.91 -4.98 -2.07
CA GLY A 95 -24.14 -5.83 -2.99
C GLY A 95 -24.10 -5.35 -4.46
N ILE A 96 -23.40 -6.12 -5.29
CA ILE A 96 -23.31 -5.91 -6.75
C ILE A 96 -24.73 -5.86 -7.34
N ASN A 97 -25.25 -4.65 -7.55
CA ASN A 97 -26.57 -4.42 -8.14
C ASN A 97 -26.44 -4.31 -9.66
N GLU A 98 -27.52 -4.52 -10.40
CA GLU A 98 -27.57 -4.25 -11.85
C GLU A 98 -27.22 -2.78 -12.10
N THR A 99 -26.30 -2.52 -13.04
CA THR A 99 -25.93 -1.16 -13.40
C THR A 99 -27.04 -0.52 -14.23
N VAL A 100 -27.32 0.76 -14.00
CA VAL A 100 -28.28 1.52 -14.84
C VAL A 100 -27.76 1.71 -16.27
N ASN A 101 -26.44 1.57 -16.48
CA ASN A 101 -25.79 1.66 -17.77
C ASN A 101 -25.73 0.28 -18.43
N GLU A 102 -26.09 0.21 -19.72
CA GLU A 102 -25.84 -0.97 -20.55
C GLU A 102 -24.37 -0.98 -21.00
N TYR A 103 -23.63 -2.03 -20.62
CA TYR A 103 -22.24 -2.23 -21.03
C TYR A 103 -22.13 -3.26 -22.15
N THR A 104 -21.22 -3.02 -23.09
CA THR A 104 -20.92 -4.01 -24.12
C THR A 104 -20.07 -5.16 -23.56
N THR A 105 -20.17 -6.34 -24.17
CA THR A 105 -19.36 -7.50 -23.78
C THR A 105 -17.86 -7.23 -23.90
N THR A 106 -17.44 -6.40 -24.86
CA THR A 106 -16.06 -5.96 -25.04
C THR A 106 -15.55 -5.12 -23.87
N GLU A 107 -16.37 -4.19 -23.35
CA GLU A 107 -16.00 -3.36 -22.20
C GLU A 107 -15.85 -4.20 -20.93
N GLY A 108 -16.72 -5.21 -20.74
CA GLY A 108 -16.60 -6.14 -19.62
C GLY A 108 -15.30 -6.96 -19.65
N VAL A 109 -14.89 -7.44 -20.83
CA VAL A 109 -13.61 -8.17 -20.97
C VAL A 109 -12.42 -7.26 -20.68
N ILE A 110 -12.44 -6.01 -21.14
CA ILE A 110 -11.39 -5.02 -20.84
C ILE A 110 -11.33 -4.77 -19.34
N ALA A 111 -12.46 -4.54 -18.66
CA ALA A 111 -12.51 -4.31 -17.22
C ALA A 111 -11.97 -5.50 -16.40
N ILE A 112 -12.23 -6.74 -16.84
CA ILE A 112 -11.63 -7.94 -16.24
C ILE A 112 -10.11 -7.91 -16.41
N PHE A 113 -9.62 -7.64 -17.61
CA PHE A 113 -8.19 -7.62 -17.89
C PHE A 113 -7.46 -6.55 -17.05
N GLU A 114 -8.02 -5.34 -16.96
CA GLU A 114 -7.47 -4.27 -16.13
C GLU A 114 -7.48 -4.63 -14.63
N SER A 115 -8.55 -5.27 -14.15
CA SER A 115 -8.66 -5.77 -12.77
C SER A 115 -7.61 -6.85 -12.47
N ILE A 116 -7.36 -7.75 -13.41
CA ILE A 116 -6.30 -8.76 -13.30
C ILE A 116 -4.92 -8.07 -13.24
N LEU A 117 -4.65 -7.12 -14.13
CA LEU A 117 -3.39 -6.38 -14.13
C LEU A 117 -3.16 -5.64 -12.81
N ALA A 118 -4.19 -4.98 -12.27
CA ALA A 118 -4.12 -4.32 -10.98
C ALA A 118 -3.77 -5.32 -9.85
N GLY A 119 -4.43 -6.48 -9.81
CA GLY A 119 -4.13 -7.54 -8.83
C GLY A 119 -2.69 -8.07 -8.94
N ILE A 120 -2.20 -8.30 -10.17
CA ILE A 120 -0.81 -8.73 -10.41
C ILE A 120 0.17 -7.65 -9.92
N VAL A 121 -0.09 -6.39 -10.24
CA VAL A 121 0.76 -5.26 -9.82
C VAL A 121 0.85 -5.17 -8.29
N LEU A 122 -0.28 -5.27 -7.59
CA LEU A 122 -0.30 -5.23 -6.12
C LEU A 122 0.55 -6.36 -5.52
N ALA A 123 0.40 -7.59 -6.02
CA ALA A 123 1.20 -8.73 -5.58
C ALA A 123 2.69 -8.54 -5.88
N GLN A 124 3.02 -7.99 -7.04
CA GLN A 124 4.41 -7.77 -7.43
C GLN A 124 5.07 -6.64 -6.62
N LEU A 125 4.33 -5.57 -6.26
CA LEU A 125 4.82 -4.52 -5.36
C LEU A 125 5.17 -5.09 -3.98
N MET A 126 4.36 -6.03 -3.47
CA MET A 126 4.65 -6.76 -2.24
C MET A 126 5.82 -7.74 -2.37
N TYR A 127 6.03 -8.33 -3.54
CA TYR A 127 7.23 -9.14 -3.78
C TYR A 127 8.49 -8.27 -3.80
N ASN A 128 8.42 -7.11 -4.46
CA ASN A 128 9.52 -6.16 -4.58
C ASN A 128 9.97 -5.59 -3.23
N SER A 129 9.08 -5.52 -2.25
CA SER A 129 9.44 -5.08 -0.89
C SER A 129 10.37 -6.06 -0.16
N ILE A 130 10.42 -7.33 -0.60
CA ILE A 130 11.31 -8.37 -0.08
C ILE A 130 12.53 -8.54 -1.00
N ASN A 131 12.26 -8.78 -2.29
CA ASN A 131 13.27 -9.10 -3.30
C ASN A 131 13.13 -8.10 -4.46
N PHE A 132 13.74 -6.93 -4.30
CA PHE A 132 13.65 -5.88 -5.30
C PHE A 132 14.36 -6.29 -6.61
N ASP A 133 13.62 -6.31 -7.72
CA ASP A 133 14.16 -6.49 -9.06
C ASP A 133 13.89 -5.24 -9.91
N ALA A 134 14.95 -4.57 -10.35
CA ALA A 134 14.88 -3.35 -11.15
C ALA A 134 14.17 -3.57 -12.50
N LYS A 135 14.34 -4.72 -13.16
CA LYS A 135 13.73 -5.00 -14.46
C LYS A 135 12.22 -5.14 -14.33
N ASN A 136 11.76 -5.93 -13.36
CA ASN A 136 10.34 -6.10 -13.09
C ASN A 136 9.69 -4.80 -12.61
N SER A 137 10.42 -4.01 -11.81
CA SER A 137 9.94 -2.72 -11.31
C SER A 137 9.67 -1.68 -12.40
N ILE A 138 10.49 -1.64 -13.47
CA ILE A 138 10.22 -0.80 -14.63
C ILE A 138 8.93 -1.24 -15.33
N GLY A 139 8.74 -2.55 -15.50
CA GLY A 139 7.51 -3.11 -16.06
C GLY A 139 6.27 -2.72 -15.24
N ILE A 140 6.35 -2.80 -13.91
CA ILE A 140 5.25 -2.38 -13.02
C ILE A 140 4.91 -0.91 -13.19
N LEU A 141 5.92 -0.02 -13.26
CA LEU A 141 5.69 1.42 -13.45
C LEU A 141 4.99 1.69 -14.79
N LEU A 142 5.40 1.01 -15.87
CA LEU A 142 4.75 1.14 -17.17
C LEU A 142 3.29 0.68 -17.11
N ILE A 143 3.01 -0.45 -16.45
CA ILE A 143 1.64 -0.95 -16.27
C ILE A 143 0.82 0.06 -15.45
N LEU A 144 1.35 0.58 -14.34
CA LEU A 144 0.66 1.57 -13.51
C LEU A 144 0.34 2.86 -14.26
N VAL A 145 1.29 3.39 -15.03
CA VAL A 145 1.05 4.57 -15.87
C VAL A 145 0.00 4.27 -16.94
N SER A 146 0.05 3.10 -17.57
CA SER A 146 -0.96 2.70 -18.56
C SER A 146 -2.36 2.57 -17.94
N LEU A 147 -2.48 1.95 -16.75
CA LEU A 147 -3.73 1.85 -16.01
C LEU A 147 -4.24 3.23 -15.60
N GLY A 148 -3.37 4.12 -15.12
CA GLY A 148 -3.77 5.47 -14.73
C GLY A 148 -4.22 6.37 -15.88
N LEU A 149 -3.74 6.14 -17.10
CA LEU A 149 -4.11 6.92 -18.28
C LEU A 149 -5.30 6.33 -19.05
N LEU A 150 -5.44 5.00 -19.08
CA LEU A 150 -6.40 4.30 -19.93
C LEU A 150 -7.61 3.75 -19.16
N SER A 151 -7.46 3.48 -17.86
CA SER A 151 -8.49 2.82 -17.06
C SER A 151 -9.12 3.77 -16.04
N ASN A 152 -10.42 3.62 -15.84
CA ASN A 152 -11.15 4.27 -14.76
C ASN A 152 -11.01 3.55 -13.41
N LEU A 153 -10.39 2.35 -13.34
CA LEU A 153 -10.22 1.60 -12.09
C LEU A 153 -9.36 2.36 -11.08
N VAL A 154 -8.35 3.08 -11.56
CA VAL A 154 -7.46 3.89 -10.73
C VAL A 154 -8.18 5.13 -10.19
N SER A 155 -9.33 5.51 -10.77
CA SER A 155 -10.16 6.60 -10.26
C SER A 155 -10.94 6.22 -9.00
N TYR A 156 -11.02 4.93 -8.65
CA TYR A 156 -11.57 4.50 -7.36
C TYR A 156 -10.63 4.91 -6.22
N SER A 157 -11.11 5.80 -5.35
CA SER A 157 -10.33 6.41 -4.27
C SER A 157 -9.62 5.37 -3.38
N GLY A 158 -10.29 4.29 -3.00
CA GLY A 158 -9.70 3.22 -2.18
C GLY A 158 -8.58 2.45 -2.89
N LEU A 159 -8.81 2.02 -4.13
CA LEU A 159 -7.81 1.27 -4.92
C LEU A 159 -6.57 2.12 -5.19
N PHE A 160 -6.77 3.39 -5.54
CA PHE A 160 -5.67 4.34 -5.75
C PHE A 160 -4.78 4.47 -4.51
N VAL A 161 -5.40 4.66 -3.34
CA VAL A 161 -4.68 4.77 -2.06
C VAL A 161 -3.85 3.54 -1.80
N ILE A 162 -4.40 2.34 -2.03
CA ILE A 162 -3.71 1.08 -1.81
C ILE A 162 -2.54 0.91 -2.79
N ILE A 163 -2.74 1.18 -4.09
CA ILE A 163 -1.68 1.11 -5.10
C ILE A 163 -0.52 2.03 -4.74
N ILE A 164 -0.78 3.31 -4.47
CA ILE A 164 0.29 4.29 -4.19
C ILE A 164 1.02 3.93 -2.88
N SER A 165 0.29 3.49 -1.87
CA SER A 165 0.86 3.01 -0.60
C SER A 165 1.78 1.79 -0.83
N LEU A 166 1.35 0.82 -1.63
CA LEU A 166 2.20 -0.33 -1.99
C LEU A 166 3.37 0.06 -2.89
N CYS A 167 3.27 1.11 -3.71
CA CYS A 167 4.41 1.68 -4.41
C CYS A 167 5.47 2.19 -3.42
N PHE A 168 5.06 2.91 -2.37
CA PHE A 168 6.01 3.35 -1.35
C PHE A 168 6.74 2.16 -0.70
N ILE A 169 6.01 1.10 -0.37
CA ILE A 169 6.58 -0.11 0.25
C ILE A 169 7.47 -0.89 -0.72
N GLY A 170 7.01 -1.10 -1.95
CA GLY A 170 7.71 -1.89 -2.96
C GLY A 170 9.00 -1.25 -3.48
N PHE A 171 9.08 0.09 -3.48
CA PHE A 171 10.30 0.83 -3.88
C PHE A 171 11.20 1.23 -2.70
N LEU A 172 10.77 0.98 -1.46
CA LEU A 172 11.57 1.30 -0.28
C LEU A 172 12.95 0.61 -0.27
N PRO A 173 13.08 -0.70 -0.59
CA PRO A 173 14.37 -1.37 -0.61
C PRO A 173 15.35 -0.76 -1.61
N PHE A 174 14.87 -0.34 -2.78
CA PHE A 174 15.68 0.33 -3.80
C PHE A 174 16.27 1.65 -3.29
N LEU A 175 15.44 2.47 -2.63
CA LEU A 175 15.88 3.73 -2.06
C LEU A 175 16.92 3.50 -0.94
N GLU A 176 16.73 2.46 -0.13
CA GLU A 176 17.64 2.11 0.94
C GLU A 176 19.00 1.62 0.41
N GLU A 177 19.01 0.71 -0.57
CA GLU A 177 20.24 0.18 -1.17
C GLU A 177 21.09 1.30 -1.81
N ARG A 178 20.44 2.30 -2.42
CA ARG A 178 21.15 3.43 -3.05
C ARG A 178 21.75 4.42 -2.08
N ILE A 179 21.19 4.54 -0.88
CA ILE A 179 21.58 5.58 0.09
C ILE A 179 22.45 5.02 1.20
N THR A 180 22.16 3.83 1.71
CA THR A 180 22.96 3.15 2.76
C THR A 180 24.47 3.22 2.54
N PRO A 181 25.03 2.94 1.34
CA PRO A 181 26.49 2.98 1.15
C PRO A 181 27.08 4.41 1.20
N LYS A 182 26.26 5.45 1.04
CA LYS A 182 26.69 6.85 1.00
C LYS A 182 26.70 7.52 2.38
N ILE A 183 26.15 6.87 3.40
CA ILE A 183 26.01 7.48 4.72
C ILE A 183 27.22 7.15 5.61
N GLY A 184 27.73 8.16 6.32
CA GLY A 184 28.87 8.03 7.24
C GLY A 184 28.55 7.28 8.53
N SER A 185 29.57 6.73 9.18
CA SER A 185 29.43 5.83 10.33
C SER A 185 29.60 6.52 11.70
N GLY A 186 28.71 7.45 12.10
CA GLY A 186 28.42 7.52 13.54
C GLY A 186 28.32 8.86 14.26
N LYS A 187 28.19 10.03 13.61
CA LYS A 187 27.81 11.26 14.33
C LYS A 187 26.56 11.90 13.73
N GLY A 188 25.53 12.07 14.55
CA GLY A 188 24.28 12.75 14.19
C GLY A 188 23.10 11.85 13.80
N ARG A 189 23.21 10.52 13.92
CA ARG A 189 22.13 9.56 13.54
C ARG A 189 20.78 9.87 14.20
N ALA A 190 20.77 10.04 15.52
CA ALA A 190 19.54 10.35 16.26
C ALA A 190 18.97 11.72 15.89
N ASN A 191 19.84 12.73 15.74
CA ASN A 191 19.42 14.07 15.32
C ASN A 191 18.89 14.08 13.89
N ALA A 192 19.52 13.34 12.98
CA ALA A 192 19.10 13.21 11.60
C ALA A 192 17.71 12.56 11.50
N LEU A 193 17.47 11.51 12.29
CA LEU A 193 16.16 10.88 12.41
C LEU A 193 15.13 11.89 12.94
N ALA A 194 15.37 12.50 14.11
CA ALA A 194 14.44 13.43 14.76
C ALA A 194 14.10 14.66 13.89
N ILE A 195 15.10 15.25 13.22
CA ILE A 195 14.89 16.38 12.31
C ILE A 195 14.10 15.94 11.08
N SER A 196 14.45 14.80 10.48
CA SER A 196 13.73 14.29 9.30
C SER A 196 12.27 13.96 9.60
N THR A 197 11.98 13.45 10.80
CA THR A 197 10.63 13.10 11.21
C THR A 197 9.82 14.34 11.50
N LEU A 198 10.40 15.34 12.18
CA LEU A 198 9.73 16.62 12.42
C LEU A 198 9.40 17.33 11.11
N ILE A 199 10.35 17.42 10.18
CA ILE A 199 10.10 18.02 8.85
C ILE A 199 9.04 17.20 8.09
N GLY A 200 9.10 15.87 8.16
CA GLY A 200 8.11 14.99 7.55
C GLY A 200 6.69 15.25 8.08
N ILE A 201 6.53 15.37 9.39
CA ILE A 201 5.24 15.69 10.03
C ILE A 201 4.69 17.04 9.54
N ILE A 202 5.55 18.06 9.51
CA ILE A 202 5.16 19.40 9.04
C ILE A 202 4.71 19.36 7.57
N LEU A 203 5.42 18.61 6.72
CA LEU A 203 5.04 18.47 5.31
C LEU A 203 3.75 17.68 5.12
N ILE A 204 3.57 16.58 5.87
CA ILE A 204 2.31 15.83 5.84
C ILE A 204 1.16 16.78 6.19
N PHE A 205 1.27 17.56 7.27
CA PHE A 205 0.25 18.52 7.64
C PHE A 205 0.01 19.58 6.56
N ALA A 206 1.07 20.29 6.12
CA ALA A 206 0.95 21.41 5.20
C ALA A 206 0.35 21.00 3.84
N ILE A 207 0.80 19.87 3.29
CA ILE A 207 0.30 19.36 2.01
C ILE A 207 -1.12 18.81 2.15
N THR A 208 -1.41 18.08 3.23
CA THR A 208 -2.77 17.57 3.47
C THR A 208 -3.75 18.71 3.65
N TYR A 209 -3.39 19.74 4.42
CA TYR A 209 -4.19 20.96 4.58
C TYR A 209 -4.46 21.63 3.23
N ALA A 210 -3.42 21.90 2.45
CA ALA A 210 -3.57 22.53 1.14
C ALA A 210 -4.48 21.72 0.21
N SER A 211 -4.38 20.38 0.25
CA SER A 211 -5.24 19.51 -0.53
C SER A 211 -6.69 19.51 -0.02
N LEU A 212 -6.91 19.44 1.29
CA LEU A 212 -8.26 19.44 1.89
C LEU A 212 -9.00 20.77 1.76
N SER A 213 -8.30 21.91 1.75
CA SER A 213 -8.94 23.23 1.51
C SER A 213 -9.63 23.32 0.14
N SER A 214 -9.29 22.42 -0.80
CA SER A 214 -9.96 22.33 -2.10
C SER A 214 -11.22 21.48 -2.09
N VAL A 215 -11.51 20.78 -0.99
CA VAL A 215 -12.65 19.85 -0.89
C VAL A 215 -13.91 20.61 -0.47
N ASN A 216 -14.90 20.67 -1.35
CA ASN A 216 -16.15 21.45 -1.15
C ASN A 216 -16.87 21.19 0.17
N ARG A 217 -16.91 19.93 0.67
CA ARG A 217 -17.60 19.60 1.94
C ARG A 217 -16.86 20.06 3.20
N ILE A 218 -15.56 20.37 3.09
CA ILE A 218 -14.71 20.82 4.19
C ILE A 218 -14.57 22.34 4.14
N GLY A 219 -14.36 22.89 2.94
CA GLY A 219 -14.09 24.31 2.73
C GLY A 219 -12.70 24.72 3.21
N ASP A 220 -12.45 26.03 3.25
CA ASP A 220 -11.20 26.60 3.75
C ASP A 220 -11.33 27.10 5.21
N GLY A 221 -10.20 27.20 5.92
CA GLY A 221 -10.13 27.70 7.30
C GLY A 221 -10.15 26.60 8.37
N ASN A 222 -10.81 26.86 9.50
CA ASN A 222 -10.69 26.04 10.71
C ASN A 222 -11.11 24.57 10.54
N GLY A 223 -12.09 24.31 9.67
CA GLY A 223 -12.52 22.94 9.35
C GLY A 223 -11.42 22.13 8.67
N ALA A 224 -10.78 22.69 7.64
CA ALA A 224 -9.65 22.06 6.95
C ALA A 224 -8.46 21.86 7.89
N ILE A 225 -8.16 22.83 8.77
CA ILE A 225 -7.10 22.68 9.78
C ILE A 225 -7.39 21.51 10.71
N ALA A 226 -8.61 21.42 11.24
CA ALA A 226 -8.98 20.35 12.18
C ALA A 226 -8.88 18.96 11.54
N VAL A 227 -9.40 18.80 10.32
CA VAL A 227 -9.33 17.51 9.60
C VAL A 227 -7.89 17.16 9.20
N ALA A 228 -7.12 18.14 8.72
CA ALA A 228 -5.71 17.94 8.39
C ALA A 228 -4.88 17.53 9.61
N LEU A 229 -5.10 18.16 10.76
CA LEU A 229 -4.46 17.78 12.03
C LEU A 229 -4.85 16.37 12.44
N TRP A 230 -6.14 16.02 12.41
CA TRP A 230 -6.61 14.69 12.76
C TRP A 230 -5.97 13.60 11.88
N LEU A 231 -5.94 13.79 10.56
CA LEU A 231 -5.29 12.88 9.63
C LEU A 231 -3.77 12.81 9.84
N THR A 232 -3.11 13.94 10.07
CA THR A 232 -1.68 13.99 10.34
C THR A 232 -1.34 13.23 11.62
N VAL A 233 -2.11 13.43 12.70
CA VAL A 233 -1.91 12.71 13.96
C VAL A 233 -2.09 11.20 13.76
N ALA A 234 -3.12 10.77 13.03
CA ALA A 234 -3.34 9.35 12.74
C ALA A 234 -2.16 8.73 11.97
N VAL A 235 -1.72 9.36 10.87
CA VAL A 235 -0.60 8.88 10.05
C VAL A 235 0.70 8.83 10.85
N THR A 236 0.98 9.90 11.59
CA THR A 236 2.24 10.03 12.33
C THR A 236 2.28 9.10 13.53
N ALA A 237 1.17 8.85 14.20
CA ALA A 237 1.07 7.83 15.24
C ALA A 237 1.41 6.44 14.68
N ILE A 238 0.85 6.06 13.52
CA ILE A 238 1.18 4.78 12.86
C ILE A 238 2.66 4.72 12.47
N GLY A 239 3.21 5.80 11.90
CA GLY A 239 4.63 5.90 11.58
C GLY A 239 5.54 5.75 12.81
N LEU A 240 5.20 6.39 13.92
CA LEU A 240 5.94 6.32 15.18
C LEU A 240 5.85 4.93 15.83
N ILE A 241 4.69 4.28 15.77
CA ILE A 241 4.56 2.86 16.15
C ILE A 241 5.48 2.00 15.27
N GLY A 242 5.57 2.31 13.98
CA GLY A 242 6.51 1.68 13.06
C GLY A 242 7.97 1.77 13.53
N MET A 243 8.40 2.87 14.15
CA MET A 243 9.76 2.99 14.71
C MET A 243 10.03 2.01 15.86
N LEU A 244 8.99 1.47 16.50
CA LEU A 244 9.09 0.50 17.59
C LEU A 244 9.18 -0.95 17.07
N LEU A 245 8.98 -1.21 15.77
CA LEU A 245 9.17 -2.52 15.15
C LEU A 245 10.52 -3.20 15.48
N PRO A 246 11.65 -2.50 15.61
CA PRO A 246 12.92 -3.11 15.97
C PRO A 246 12.88 -3.76 17.36
N LEU A 247 12.10 -3.20 18.30
CA LEU A 247 11.92 -3.77 19.65
C LEU A 247 11.21 -5.13 19.61
N PHE A 248 10.48 -5.41 18.53
CA PHE A 248 9.82 -6.70 18.29
C PHE A 248 10.69 -7.68 17.48
N GLY A 249 11.97 -7.35 17.26
CA GLY A 249 12.93 -8.20 16.55
C GLY A 249 13.02 -7.95 15.04
N PHE A 250 12.36 -6.92 14.51
CA PHE A 250 12.50 -6.49 13.11
C PHE A 250 13.68 -5.51 12.93
N ASP A 251 14.88 -5.97 13.29
CA ASP A 251 16.14 -5.18 13.27
C ASP A 251 17.11 -5.62 12.15
N GLU A 252 16.58 -6.15 11.05
CA GLU A 252 17.43 -6.65 9.95
C GLU A 252 18.05 -5.51 9.11
N HIS A 253 17.49 -4.30 9.21
CA HIS A 253 17.92 -3.14 8.43
C HIS A 253 19.02 -2.35 9.13
N PRO A 254 19.99 -1.76 8.40
CA PRO A 254 21.04 -0.90 8.99
C PRO A 254 20.51 0.23 9.88
N ARG A 255 19.27 0.67 9.63
CA ARG A 255 18.53 1.66 10.43
C ARG A 255 17.10 1.21 10.65
N PRO A 256 16.87 0.36 11.65
CA PRO A 256 15.61 -0.34 11.79
C PRO A 256 14.48 0.63 12.17
N GLU A 257 14.75 1.67 12.97
CA GLU A 257 13.78 2.71 13.36
C GLU A 257 13.37 3.59 12.18
N ALA A 258 14.34 4.01 11.35
CA ALA A 258 14.08 4.85 10.18
C ALA A 258 13.34 4.07 9.10
N TRP A 259 13.68 2.79 8.93
CA TRP A 259 12.94 1.89 8.07
C TRP A 259 11.50 1.70 8.56
N GLY A 260 11.34 1.43 9.86
CA GLY A 260 10.04 1.27 10.52
C GLY A 260 9.16 2.50 10.39
N TRP A 261 9.73 3.71 10.52
CA TRP A 261 9.03 4.97 10.23
C TRP A 261 8.50 5.03 8.80
N ARG A 262 9.35 4.75 7.81
CA ARG A 262 8.97 4.80 6.38
C ARG A 262 7.94 3.74 6.04
N PHE A 263 8.09 2.52 6.57
CA PHE A 263 7.14 1.44 6.41
C PHE A 263 5.79 1.77 7.04
N GLY A 264 5.78 2.25 8.30
CA GLY A 264 4.57 2.67 9.01
C GLY A 264 3.84 3.80 8.29
N LEU A 265 4.57 4.83 7.83
CA LEU A 265 4.01 5.88 7.00
C LEU A 265 3.39 5.34 5.71
N SER A 266 4.05 4.38 5.05
CA SER A 266 3.55 3.80 3.80
C SER A 266 2.29 2.96 3.98
N VAL A 267 2.15 2.25 5.11
CA VAL A 267 0.95 1.45 5.43
C VAL A 267 -0.19 2.33 5.95
N SER A 268 0.11 3.49 6.53
CA SER A 268 -0.90 4.33 7.19
C SER A 268 -2.12 4.72 6.32
N PRO A 269 -2.00 5.06 5.02
CA PRO A 269 -3.16 5.44 4.22
C PRO A 269 -4.09 4.25 3.96
N ILE A 270 -3.52 3.04 3.83
CA ILE A 270 -4.28 1.80 3.69
C ILE A 270 -5.19 1.62 4.92
N LEU A 271 -4.65 1.80 6.12
CA LEU A 271 -5.44 1.66 7.35
C LEU A 271 -6.47 2.78 7.51
N ILE A 272 -6.09 4.03 7.24
CA ILE A 272 -6.98 5.18 7.37
C ILE A 272 -8.12 5.14 6.34
N SER A 273 -7.89 4.53 5.16
CA SER A 273 -8.91 4.36 4.13
C SER A 273 -10.14 3.55 4.60
N LEU A 274 -9.99 2.73 5.65
CA LEU A 274 -11.12 2.02 6.26
C LEU A 274 -12.05 2.95 7.04
N GLN A 275 -11.55 4.08 7.52
CA GLN A 275 -12.32 5.01 8.36
C GLN A 275 -12.79 6.24 7.57
N THR A 276 -12.03 6.65 6.54
CA THR A 276 -12.34 7.86 5.78
C THR A 276 -11.90 7.77 4.32
N ASP A 277 -12.73 8.35 3.46
CA ASP A 277 -12.46 8.56 2.03
C ASP A 277 -11.42 9.68 1.76
N LEU A 278 -11.03 10.44 2.78
CA LEU A 278 -10.03 11.52 2.69
C LEU A 278 -8.58 11.02 2.72
N SER A 279 -8.37 9.71 2.88
CA SER A 279 -7.02 9.10 2.97
C SER A 279 -6.13 9.39 1.76
N GLY A 280 -6.70 9.62 0.57
CA GLY A 280 -5.97 10.00 -0.63
C GLY A 280 -5.20 11.32 -0.52
N HIS A 281 -5.69 12.27 0.29
CA HIS A 281 -5.04 13.58 0.46
C HIS A 281 -3.71 13.51 1.24
N LEU A 282 -3.46 12.41 1.95
CA LEU A 282 -2.23 12.17 2.70
C LEU A 282 -1.05 11.74 1.81
N LEU A 283 -1.33 11.17 0.64
CA LEU A 283 -0.34 10.42 -0.16
C LEU A 283 0.85 11.28 -0.58
N LEU A 284 0.61 12.51 -1.03
CA LEU A 284 1.67 13.42 -1.47
C LEU A 284 2.54 13.88 -0.29
N GLY A 285 1.91 14.20 0.85
CA GLY A 285 2.63 14.56 2.07
C GLY A 285 3.51 13.42 2.57
N ILE A 286 3.00 12.19 2.55
CA ILE A 286 3.73 10.98 2.91
C ILE A 286 4.89 10.72 1.94
N ALA A 287 4.68 10.85 0.63
CA ALA A 287 5.74 10.70 -0.37
C ALA A 287 6.92 11.63 -0.07
N LEU A 288 6.65 12.91 0.18
CA LEU A 288 7.67 13.90 0.52
C LEU A 288 8.34 13.58 1.86
N ALA A 289 7.58 13.17 2.88
CA ALA A 289 8.12 12.78 4.18
C ALA A 289 9.05 11.56 4.08
N ILE A 290 8.71 10.56 3.26
CA ILE A 290 9.57 9.41 2.99
C ILE A 290 10.84 9.86 2.26
N LEU A 291 10.73 10.69 1.21
CA LEU A 291 11.89 11.19 0.47
C LEU A 291 12.85 11.99 1.36
N ILE A 292 12.33 12.81 2.27
CA ILE A 292 13.15 13.55 3.24
C ILE A 292 13.75 12.61 4.27
N SER A 293 12.99 11.65 4.79
CA SER A 293 13.52 10.64 5.72
C SER A 293 14.66 9.83 5.09
N VAL A 294 14.54 9.54 3.80
CA VAL A 294 15.52 8.80 2.98
C VAL A 294 16.77 9.66 2.69
N SER A 295 16.62 10.94 2.36
CA SER A 295 17.73 11.83 1.98
C SER A 295 18.40 12.59 3.12
N SER A 296 17.67 12.93 4.18
CA SER A 296 18.15 13.71 5.34
C SER A 296 19.46 13.21 5.95
N PRO A 297 19.67 11.88 6.11
CA PRO A 297 20.93 11.38 6.64
C PRO A 297 22.17 11.74 5.82
N LEU A 298 22.03 11.96 4.50
CA LEU A 298 23.14 12.37 3.63
C LEU A 298 23.68 13.76 3.97
N VAL A 299 22.83 14.61 4.54
CA VAL A 299 23.17 16.01 4.86
C VAL A 299 23.51 16.17 6.33
N LEU A 300 22.78 15.48 7.21
CA LEU A 300 22.85 15.69 8.65
C LEU A 300 23.84 14.79 9.37
N GLU A 301 24.20 13.64 8.79
CA GLU A 301 25.22 12.78 9.39
C GLU A 301 26.61 13.15 8.88
N LYS A 302 27.48 13.54 9.81
CA LYS A 302 28.86 13.90 9.51
C LYS A 302 29.74 12.69 9.80
N GLY A 303 30.23 12.04 8.75
CA GLY A 303 31.22 10.96 8.86
C GLY A 303 32.13 10.94 7.63
N GLN A 304 33.42 10.70 7.85
CA GLN A 304 34.39 10.50 6.77
C GLN A 304 33.85 9.44 5.79
N GLN A 305 33.92 9.73 4.49
CA GLN A 305 33.62 8.74 3.46
C GLN A 305 34.37 7.44 3.81
N LYS A 306 33.67 6.29 3.78
CA LYS A 306 34.35 4.99 3.76
C LYS A 306 35.44 5.08 2.71
N ALA A 307 36.71 4.97 3.12
CA ALA A 307 37.79 4.77 2.17
C ALA A 307 37.39 3.57 1.32
N ALA A 308 37.34 3.74 0.01
CA ALA A 308 37.09 2.65 -0.92
C ALA A 308 38.10 1.54 -0.62
N GLN A 309 37.61 0.40 -0.15
CA GLN A 309 38.30 -0.88 -0.16
C GLN A 309 37.58 -1.78 -1.14
#